data_AF-A0A7J5P512-F1
#
_entry.id   AF-A0A7J5P512-F1
#
_cell.length_a   1.000
_cell.length_b   1.000
_cell.length_c   1.000
_cell.angle_alpha   90.00
_cell.angle_beta   90.00
_cell.angle_gamma   90.00
#
_symmetry.space_group_name_H-M   'P 1'
#
loop_
_entity.id
_entity.type
_entity.pdbx_description
1 polymer ?
#
loop_
_entity_poly.entity_id
_entity_poly.type
_entity_poly.pdbx_seq_one_letter_code
_entity_poly.pdbx_strand_id
1 'polypeptide(L)' 'MRQAHIYNQDQLAELLTEDENGYTFQYDAAYIKSSDAKPVSLTLSISEKPYTSLILFPFFDGLIPEG' A
#
# COMPACT_ATOMS: atom_id res chain seq x y z
N MET A 1 12.86 5.93 -9.36
CA MET A 1 11.57 5.93 -8.65
C MET A 1 10.61 5.03 -9.42
N ARG A 2 10.03 4.04 -8.76
CA ARG A 2 9.01 3.13 -9.30
C ARG A 2 7.76 3.22 -8.43
N GLN A 3 6.59 3.05 -9.03
CA GLN A 3 5.32 3.17 -8.33
C GLN A 3 4.36 2.06 -8.78
N ALA A 4 3.60 1.54 -7.83
CA ALA A 4 2.54 0.59 -8.05
C ALA A 4 1.24 1.12 -7.42
N HIS A 5 0.18 1.15 -8.22
CA HIS A 5 -1.16 1.46 -7.77
C HIS A 5 -1.84 0.18 -7.28
N ILE A 6 -2.36 0.23 -6.06
CA ILE A 6 -3.04 -0.90 -5.43
C ILE A 6 -4.53 -0.58 -5.41
N TYR A 7 -5.31 -1.47 -6.03
CA TYR A 7 -6.74 -1.31 -6.15
C TYR A 7 -7.46 -2.33 -5.28
N ASN A 8 -8.49 -1.87 -4.58
CA ASN A 8 -9.45 -2.73 -3.91
C ASN A 8 -10.81 -2.55 -4.58
N GLN A 9 -11.35 -3.62 -5.18
CA GLN A 9 -12.64 -3.59 -5.88
C GLN A 9 -12.75 -2.41 -6.87
N ASP A 10 -11.74 -2.26 -7.73
CA ASP A 10 -11.61 -1.20 -8.75
C ASP A 10 -11.43 0.24 -8.21
N GLN A 11 -11.46 0.45 -6.89
CA GLN A 11 -11.12 1.73 -6.28
C GLN A 11 -9.61 1.78 -6.00
N LEU A 12 -8.95 2.87 -6.42
CA LEU A 12 -7.56 3.13 -6.02
C LEU A 12 -7.53 3.27 -4.50
N ALA A 13 -6.89 2.31 -3.85
CA ALA A 13 -6.86 2.22 -2.40
C ALA A 13 -5.55 2.79 -1.88
N GLU A 14 -4.43 2.37 -2.45
CA GLU A 14 -3.10 2.77 -1.98
C GLU A 14 -2.08 2.94 -3.12
N LEU A 15 -1.00 3.63 -2.80
CA LEU A 15 0.18 3.81 -3.63
C LEU A 15 1.40 3.25 -2.91
N LEU A 16 2.08 2.30 -3.57
CA LEU A 16 3.39 1.83 -3.16
C LEU A 16 4.45 2.50 -4.04
N THR A 17 5.40 3.18 -3.42
CA THR A 17 6.50 3.87 -4.08
C THR A 17 7.83 3.27 -3.62
N GLU A 18 8.71 2.99 -4.57
CA GLU A 18 10.09 2.60 -4.35
C GLU A 18 11.02 3.71 -4.85
N ASP A 19 11.89 4.19 -3.97
CA ASP A 19 12.94 5.15 -4.27
C ASP A 19 14.25 4.80 -3.54
N GLU A 20 15.23 5.70 -3.60
CA GLU A 20 16.55 5.52 -3.00
C GLU A 20 16.54 5.37 -1.46
N ASN A 21 15.47 5.79 -0.80
CA ASN A 21 15.27 5.68 0.64
C ASN A 21 14.47 4.43 1.03
N GLY A 22 14.09 3.59 0.07
CA GLY A 22 13.32 2.37 0.27
C GLY A 22 11.88 2.48 -0.23
N TYR A 23 10.97 1.87 0.53
CA TYR A 23 9.56 1.72 0.18
C TYR A 23 8.69 2.63 1.03
N THR A 24 7.81 3.38 0.36
CA THR A 24 6.75 4.17 0.98
C THR A 24 5.40 3.63 0.53
N PHE A 25 4.54 3.31 1.49
CA PHE A 25 3.17 2.88 1.26
C PHE A 25 2.20 3.89 1.86
N GLN A 26 1.24 4.36 1.07
CA GLN A 26 0.28 5.37 1.49
C GLN A 26 -1.12 5.07 0.97
N TYR A 27 -2.11 5.20 1.84
CA TYR A 27 -3.52 5.15 1.48
C TYR A 27 -3.95 6.41 0.73
N ASP A 28 -4.77 6.23 -0.30
CA ASP A 28 -5.38 7.34 -1.03
C ASP A 28 -6.37 8.10 -0.12
N ALA A 29 -6.32 9.43 -0.16
CA ALA A 29 -7.14 10.27 0.71
C ALA A 29 -8.65 10.15 0.43
N ALA A 30 -9.05 9.88 -0.82
CA ALA A 30 -10.45 9.61 -1.15
C ALA A 30 -10.85 8.21 -0.68
N TYR A 31 -9.93 7.24 -0.73
CA TYR A 31 -10.15 5.90 -0.16
C TYR A 31 -10.38 5.94 1.35
N ILE A 32 -9.54 6.63 2.12
CA ILE A 32 -9.69 6.77 3.59
C ILE A 32 -11.05 7.37 3.97
N LYS A 33 -11.57 8.30 3.17
CA LYS A 33 -12.84 8.99 3.42
C LYS A 33 -14.06 8.19 2.96
N SER A 34 -13.87 7.08 2.24
CA SER A 34 -14.96 6.21 1.83
C SER A 34 -15.55 5.48 3.04
N SER A 35 -16.87 5.33 3.08
CA SER A 35 -17.55 4.57 4.14
C SER A 35 -17.22 3.07 4.12
N ASP A 36 -16.73 2.57 2.99
CA ASP A 36 -16.40 1.17 2.75
C ASP A 36 -14.89 0.89 2.82
N ALA A 37 -14.09 1.86 3.27
CA ALA A 37 -12.64 1.74 3.36
C ALA A 37 -12.25 0.53 4.24
N LYS A 38 -11.58 -0.44 3.63
CA LYS A 38 -11.04 -1.61 4.32
C LYS A 38 -9.53 -1.68 4.14
N PRO A 39 -8.78 -2.03 5.19
CA PRO A 39 -7.34 -2.22 5.03
C PRO A 39 -7.10 -3.42 4.11
N VAL A 40 -6.19 -3.26 3.15
CA VAL A 40 -5.77 -4.36 2.26
C VAL A 40 -4.90 -5.39 2.97
N SER A 41 -4.27 -5.01 4.08
CA SER A 41 -3.38 -5.85 4.89
C SER A 41 -3.73 -5.77 6.37
N LEU A 42 -3.54 -6.88 7.09
CA LEU A 42 -3.73 -6.96 8.54
C LEU A 42 -2.69 -6.15 9.33
N THR A 43 -1.53 -5.87 8.74
CA THR A 43 -0.42 -5.17 9.40
C THR A 43 -0.30 -3.70 8.96
N LEU A 44 -0.98 -3.32 7.88
CA LEU A 44 -1.00 -1.95 7.36
C LEU A 44 -2.41 -1.38 7.53
N SER A 45 -2.76 -0.97 8.75
CA SER A 45 -4.07 -0.36 9.03
C SER A 45 -4.30 0.92 8.22
N ILE A 46 -5.56 1.28 7.98
CA ILE A 46 -5.90 2.55 7.30
C ILE A 46 -5.37 3.73 8.13
N SER A 47 -4.55 4.57 7.51
CA SER A 47 -4.00 5.78 8.10
C SER A 47 -3.70 6.83 7.04
N GLU A 48 -3.83 8.11 7.39
CA GLU A 48 -3.37 9.22 6.54
C GLU A 48 -1.84 9.31 6.49
N LYS A 49 -1.14 8.71 7.47
CA LYS A 49 0.32 8.74 7.53
C LYS A 49 0.91 7.66 6.61
N PRO A 50 1.94 8.00 5.82
CA PRO A 50 2.65 7.00 5.05
C PRO A 50 3.40 6.03 5.96
N TYR A 51 3.44 4.77 5.55
CA TYR A 51 4.30 3.73 6.10
C TYR A 51 5.61 3.74 5.30
N THR A 52 6.75 3.68 5.99
CA THR A 52 8.07 3.63 5.35
C THR A 52 8.86 2.41 5.83
N SER A 53 9.65 1.83 4.93
CA SER A 53 10.48 0.67 5.20
C SER A 53 11.66 0.62 4.24
N LEU A 54 12.81 0.11 4.67
CA LEU A 54 13.97 -0.10 3.79
C LEU A 54 13.81 -1.31 2.86
N ILE A 55 12.87 -2.19 3.19
CA ILE A 55 12.54 -3.40 2.42
C ILE A 55 11.07 -3.39 2.02
N LEU A 56 10.73 -4.18 1.01
CA LEU A 56 9.35 -4.39 0.61
C LEU A 56 8.54 -4.92 1.79
N PHE A 57 7.32 -4.38 1.99
CA PHE A 57 6.48 -4.82 3.10
C PHE A 57 6.13 -6.32 2.93
N PRO A 58 6.19 -7.14 3.99
CA PRO A 58 5.97 -8.59 3.90
C PRO A 58 4.64 -8.99 3.25
N PHE A 59 3.61 -8.14 3.36
CA PHE A 59 2.34 -8.35 2.68
C PHE A 59 2.51 -8.43 1.16
N PHE A 60 3.29 -7.54 0.56
CA PHE A 60 3.54 -7.54 -0.90
C PHE A 60 4.52 -8.62 -1.32
N ASP A 61 5.50 -8.93 -0.48
CA ASP A 61 6.45 -10.02 -0.71
C ASP A 61 5.72 -11.37 -0.82
N GLY A 62 4.75 -11.62 0.06
CA GLY A 62 3.90 -12.82 0.03
C GLY A 62 2.92 -12.90 -1.15
N LEU A 63 2.81 -11.86 -1.99
CA LEU A 63 2.04 -11.89 -3.25
C LEU A 63 2.88 -12.30 -4.45
N ILE A 64 4.21 -12.34 -4.31
CA ILE A 64 5.11 -12.74 -5.38
C ILE A 64 5.04 -14.27 -5.49
N PRO A 65 4.77 -14.83 -6.69
CA PRO A 65 4.76 -16.27 -6.86
C PRO A 65 6.14 -16.85 -6.56
N GLU A 66 6.19 -17.86 -5.68
CA GLU A 66 7.44 -18.52 -5.23
C GLU A 66 8.03 -19.50 -6.28
N GLY A 67 7.58 -19.45 -7.54
CA GLY A 67 7.85 -20.45 -8.58
C GLY A 67 8.93 -20.06 -9.59
#